data_AF-A0A7W0Q320-F1
#
_entry.id   AF-A0A7W0Q320-F1
#
_cell.length_a   1.000
_cell.length_b   1.000
_cell.length_c   1.000
_cell.angle_alpha   90.00
_cell.angle_beta   90.00
_cell.angle_gamma   90.00
#
_symmetry.space_group_name_H-M   'P 1'
#
loop_
_entity.id
_entity.type
_entity.pdbx_description
1 polymer ?
#
loop_
_entity_poly.entity_id
_entity_poly.type
_entity_poly.pdbx_seq_one_letter_code
_entity_poly.pdbx_strand_id
1 'polypeptide(L)'
;MRDVGLLVFAVLTAGTGCDLVLGIDERGATCPAGGVADGFDQNPPCAPWGRLRLDGAATAENTSGELVAQLAADGASAASCLSALPAELSSEGAILEVTRVTTGASRYTIFGIGSAEPQFIGAEILVASESLVLRVSGGGDVVTAQPYIADAMRWWRLRFDRDASAIRAEYAHDGRAWKELGLVTGTLPDTVHVAFGAVAVAATTPSSAVFGSIRFCTPDE
;
A
#
# COMPACT_ATOMS: atom_id res chain seq x y z
N MET A 1 44.79 39.25 -9.31
CA MET A 1 45.35 37.92 -8.99
C MET A 1 44.45 36.88 -9.63
N ARG A 2 45.07 35.82 -10.17
CA ARG A 2 44.56 34.85 -11.14
C ARG A 2 43.20 34.20 -10.82
N ASP A 3 42.46 33.95 -11.89
CA ASP A 3 41.47 32.87 -12.09
C ASP A 3 42.00 31.49 -11.69
N VAL A 4 41.09 30.60 -11.25
CA VAL A 4 40.57 29.39 -11.94
C VAL A 4 39.22 29.10 -11.26
N GLY A 5 38.05 28.83 -11.87
CA GLY A 5 37.69 28.37 -13.20
C GLY A 5 36.92 27.04 -13.08
N LEU A 6 35.70 26.97 -13.65
CA LEU A 6 34.95 25.76 -14.07
C LEU A 6 34.37 24.83 -12.95
N LEU A 7 33.21 24.18 -13.04
CA LEU A 7 32.35 23.83 -14.19
C LEU A 7 30.92 23.52 -13.67
N VAL A 8 29.90 23.99 -14.38
CA VAL A 8 28.48 23.67 -14.15
C VAL A 8 28.15 22.33 -14.80
N PHE A 9 27.54 21.41 -14.04
CA PHE A 9 26.55 20.48 -14.59
C PHE A 9 25.30 20.54 -13.71
N ALA A 10 24.22 21.04 -14.30
CA ALA A 10 22.89 20.77 -13.80
C ALA A 10 22.62 19.28 -13.98
N VAL A 11 22.26 18.59 -12.90
CA VAL A 11 21.50 17.35 -13.02
C VAL A 11 20.18 17.62 -12.34
N LEU A 12 19.15 17.78 -13.16
CA LEU A 12 17.78 17.49 -12.74
C LEU A 12 17.78 16.11 -12.11
N THR A 13 17.58 16.01 -10.79
CA THR A 13 17.10 14.76 -10.21
C THR A 13 15.64 14.62 -10.60
N ALA A 14 15.41 14.15 -11.83
CA ALA A 14 14.17 13.51 -12.19
C ALA A 14 14.01 12.31 -11.25
N GLY A 15 12.98 12.35 -10.41
CA GLY A 15 12.56 11.22 -9.60
C GLY A 15 12.31 10.04 -10.54
N THR A 16 13.18 9.05 -10.48
CA THR A 16 13.13 7.87 -11.32
C THR A 16 12.12 6.93 -10.69
N GLY A 17 10.94 6.91 -11.27
CA GLY A 17 9.91 5.99 -10.85
C GLY A 17 10.19 4.58 -11.35
N CYS A 18 9.85 3.62 -10.51
CA CYS A 18 9.94 2.18 -10.76
C CYS A 18 9.11 1.76 -11.98
N ASP A 19 9.64 0.87 -12.82
CA ASP A 19 8.78 0.05 -13.68
C ASP A 19 8.24 -1.12 -12.85
N LEU A 20 6.92 -1.24 -12.82
CA LEU A 20 6.19 -2.11 -11.90
C LEU A 20 6.02 -3.51 -12.48
N VAL A 21 6.29 -3.70 -13.78
CA VAL A 21 6.07 -4.96 -14.48
C VAL A 21 7.30 -5.88 -14.49
N LEU A 22 8.52 -5.33 -14.30
CA LEU A 22 9.77 -6.09 -14.54
C LEU A 22 10.64 -6.35 -13.31
N GLY A 23 10.36 -5.75 -12.14
CA GLY A 23 11.18 -5.98 -10.94
C GLY A 23 12.61 -5.41 -11.00
N ILE A 24 12.86 -4.47 -11.89
CA ILE A 24 14.13 -3.75 -12.06
C ILE A 24 13.82 -2.28 -12.34
N ASP A 25 14.58 -1.37 -11.74
CA ASP A 25 14.54 0.04 -12.12
C ASP A 25 15.15 0.25 -13.52
N GLU A 26 15.09 1.48 -14.03
CA GLU A 26 15.65 1.86 -15.34
C GLU A 26 17.20 1.73 -15.41
N ARG A 27 17.86 1.31 -14.32
CA ARG A 27 19.30 1.07 -14.17
C ARG A 27 19.63 -0.39 -13.77
N GLY A 28 18.65 -1.27 -13.66
CA GLY A 28 18.84 -2.66 -13.24
C GLY A 28 19.05 -2.87 -11.74
N ALA A 29 18.76 -1.88 -10.89
CA ALA A 29 18.77 -2.06 -9.44
C ALA A 29 17.47 -2.74 -8.99
N THR A 30 17.61 -3.98 -8.53
CA THR A 30 16.59 -4.76 -7.83
C THR A 30 16.26 -4.11 -6.48
N CYS A 31 15.11 -4.44 -5.89
CA CYS A 31 15.01 -4.36 -4.43
C CYS A 31 16.28 -4.97 -3.82
N PRO A 32 16.76 -4.43 -2.69
CA PRO A 32 17.69 -5.15 -1.84
C PRO A 32 17.26 -6.62 -1.76
N ALA A 33 18.19 -7.55 -1.93
CA ALA A 33 17.89 -8.97 -1.84
C ALA A 33 17.26 -9.24 -0.46
N GLY A 34 15.93 -9.34 -0.39
CA GLY A 34 15.20 -9.36 0.89
C GLY A 34 13.78 -8.78 0.86
N GLY A 35 13.45 -7.95 -0.14
CA GLY A 35 12.09 -7.40 -0.30
C GLY A 35 11.04 -8.45 -0.69
N VAL A 36 9.78 -8.20 -0.35
CA VAL A 36 8.64 -8.99 -0.84
C VAL A 36 8.08 -8.35 -2.10
N ALA A 37 7.82 -9.17 -3.11
CA ALA A 37 7.06 -8.81 -4.29
C ALA A 37 6.10 -9.95 -4.64
N ASP A 38 4.82 -9.64 -4.81
CA ASP A 38 3.79 -10.60 -5.19
C ASP A 38 2.88 -9.97 -6.25
N GLY A 39 2.87 -10.58 -7.44
CA GLY A 39 1.96 -10.26 -8.55
C GLY A 39 0.71 -11.15 -8.54
N PHE A 40 0.46 -11.88 -7.45
CA PHE A 40 -0.70 -12.75 -7.28
C PHE A 40 -0.82 -13.88 -8.31
N ASP A 41 0.32 -14.41 -8.77
CA ASP A 41 0.37 -15.58 -9.66
C ASP A 41 0.41 -16.91 -8.88
N GLN A 42 0.58 -16.85 -7.56
CA GLN A 42 0.73 -18.03 -6.69
C GLN A 42 -0.62 -18.50 -6.12
N ASN A 43 -0.67 -19.72 -5.57
CA ASN A 43 -1.86 -20.21 -4.87
C ASN A 43 -1.42 -21.00 -3.62
N PRO A 44 -1.98 -20.74 -2.43
CA PRO A 44 -3.10 -19.84 -2.13
C PRO A 44 -2.74 -18.33 -2.22
N PRO A 45 -3.74 -17.43 -2.27
CA PRO A 45 -3.51 -15.99 -2.21
C PRO A 45 -2.62 -15.55 -1.04
N CYS A 46 -1.87 -14.47 -1.23
CA CYS A 46 -0.94 -13.88 -0.27
C CYS A 46 0.28 -14.76 0.11
N ALA A 47 0.38 -16.01 -0.36
CA ALA A 47 1.52 -16.87 -0.06
C ALA A 47 2.70 -16.58 -1.01
N PRO A 48 3.96 -16.71 -0.55
CA PRO A 48 4.38 -17.22 0.77
C PRO A 48 4.57 -16.14 1.85
N TRP A 49 4.48 -14.85 1.50
CA TRP A 49 4.85 -13.74 2.39
C TRP A 49 3.79 -13.44 3.46
N GLY A 50 2.55 -13.83 3.21
CA GLY A 50 1.38 -13.44 3.98
C GLY A 50 0.43 -14.60 4.24
N ARG A 51 -0.71 -14.23 4.85
CA ARG A 51 -1.82 -15.10 5.16
C ARG A 51 -3.09 -14.45 4.67
N LEU A 52 -3.91 -15.22 3.96
CA LEU A 52 -5.26 -14.83 3.63
C LEU A 52 -6.13 -14.89 4.89
N ARG A 53 -6.93 -13.86 5.12
CA ARG A 53 -7.96 -13.76 6.15
C ARG A 53 -9.31 -13.56 5.48
N LEU A 54 -10.27 -14.40 5.83
CA LEU A 54 -11.64 -14.35 5.34
C LEU A 54 -12.57 -14.32 6.55
N ASP A 55 -13.48 -13.35 6.56
CA ASP A 55 -14.54 -13.23 7.56
C ASP A 55 -15.91 -13.21 6.85
N GLY A 56 -16.91 -13.84 7.48
CA GLY A 56 -18.23 -14.04 6.88
C GLY A 56 -18.17 -14.95 5.65
N ALA A 57 -19.02 -14.67 4.65
CA ALA A 57 -19.05 -15.39 3.38
C ALA A 57 -18.14 -14.77 2.28
N ALA A 58 -17.13 -13.98 2.67
CA ALA A 58 -16.18 -13.42 1.73
C ALA A 58 -15.29 -14.50 1.08
N THR A 59 -14.82 -14.23 -0.14
CA THR A 59 -13.85 -15.09 -0.83
C THR A 59 -12.70 -14.26 -1.38
N ALA A 60 -11.57 -14.91 -1.62
CA ALA A 60 -10.46 -14.31 -2.33
C ALA A 60 -9.80 -15.34 -3.25
N GLU A 61 -9.48 -14.93 -4.46
CA GLU A 61 -8.85 -15.79 -5.45
C GLU A 61 -7.90 -15.00 -6.33
N ASN A 62 -6.86 -15.69 -6.79
CA ASN A 62 -5.93 -15.16 -7.76
C ASN A 62 -6.43 -15.47 -9.17
N THR A 63 -6.76 -14.42 -9.93
CA THR A 63 -7.29 -14.53 -11.30
C THR A 63 -6.48 -13.63 -12.23
N SER A 64 -5.84 -14.23 -13.23
CA SER A 64 -5.10 -13.50 -14.27
C SER A 64 -4.00 -12.57 -13.74
N GLY A 65 -3.28 -12.98 -12.68
CA GLY A 65 -2.25 -12.14 -12.05
C GLY A 65 -2.81 -11.01 -11.20
N GLU A 66 -4.04 -11.13 -10.71
CA GLU A 66 -4.65 -10.20 -9.77
C GLU A 66 -5.29 -10.94 -8.60
N LEU A 67 -5.22 -10.36 -7.41
CA LEU A 67 -6.04 -10.79 -6.28
C LEU A 67 -7.42 -10.16 -6.39
N VAL A 68 -8.46 -11.00 -6.47
CA VAL A 68 -9.86 -10.57 -6.42
C VAL A 68 -10.42 -10.88 -5.03
N ALA A 69 -10.68 -9.84 -4.24
CA ALA A 69 -11.32 -9.95 -2.92
C ALA A 69 -12.83 -9.67 -3.05
N GLN A 70 -13.66 -10.69 -2.88
CA GLN A 70 -15.12 -10.62 -3.00
C GLN A 70 -15.78 -10.50 -1.62
N LEU A 71 -16.65 -9.51 -1.47
CA LEU A 71 -17.48 -9.28 -0.30
C LEU A 71 -18.89 -9.80 -0.54
N ALA A 72 -19.42 -10.52 0.44
CA ALA A 72 -20.78 -11.03 0.42
C ALA A 72 -21.81 -9.93 0.80
N ALA A 73 -23.08 -10.21 0.47
CA ALA A 73 -24.21 -9.32 0.69
C ALA A 73 -24.99 -9.63 1.99
N ASP A 74 -24.35 -10.29 2.95
CA ASP A 74 -24.97 -10.89 4.14
C ASP A 74 -24.55 -10.19 5.45
N GLY A 75 -24.14 -8.91 5.36
CA GLY A 75 -23.77 -8.10 6.50
C GLY A 75 -22.28 -7.77 6.55
N ALA A 76 -21.62 -8.14 7.64
CA ALA A 76 -20.19 -7.92 7.82
C ALA A 76 -19.39 -9.02 7.11
N SER A 77 -18.45 -8.63 6.26
CA SER A 77 -17.59 -9.55 5.53
C SER A 77 -16.23 -8.91 5.25
N ALA A 78 -15.17 -9.72 5.20
CA ALA A 78 -13.83 -9.22 4.90
C ALA A 78 -13.00 -10.26 4.15
N ALA A 79 -12.21 -9.80 3.19
CA ALA A 79 -11.21 -10.60 2.51
C ALA A 79 -9.91 -9.78 2.42
N SER A 80 -8.86 -10.23 3.13
CA SER A 80 -7.62 -9.48 3.27
C SER A 80 -6.37 -10.36 3.29
N CYS A 81 -5.26 -9.79 2.84
CA CYS A 81 -3.93 -10.34 3.04
C CYS A 81 -3.26 -9.62 4.21
N LEU A 82 -2.57 -10.39 5.06
CA LEU A 82 -1.76 -9.88 6.17
C LEU A 82 -0.37 -10.52 6.11
N SER A 83 0.70 -9.73 6.26
CA SER A 83 2.06 -10.27 6.29
C SER A 83 2.23 -11.29 7.43
N ALA A 84 2.82 -12.45 7.13
CA ALA A 84 2.96 -13.54 8.07
C ALA A 84 3.98 -13.23 9.17
N LEU A 85 4.98 -12.43 8.81
CA LEU A 85 6.04 -11.92 9.69
C LEU A 85 6.05 -10.39 9.61
N PRO A 86 6.47 -9.71 10.69
CA PRO A 86 6.74 -8.28 10.63
C PRO A 86 7.98 -8.04 9.76
N ALA A 87 7.98 -6.92 9.04
CA ALA A 87 9.07 -6.52 8.16
C ALA A 87 9.62 -5.16 8.58
N GLU A 88 10.94 -5.00 8.48
CA GLU A 88 11.56 -3.67 8.46
C GLU A 88 11.27 -3.02 7.11
N LEU A 89 10.81 -1.77 7.12
CA LEU A 89 10.61 -1.01 5.90
C LEU A 89 11.78 -0.06 5.66
N SER A 90 12.30 -0.11 4.43
CA SER A 90 13.18 0.91 3.87
C SER A 90 12.42 2.23 3.65
N SER A 91 13.14 3.25 3.17
CA SER A 91 12.55 4.52 2.76
C SER A 91 11.55 4.40 1.62
N GLU A 92 11.55 3.31 0.85
CA GLU A 92 10.53 3.07 -0.20
C GLU A 92 9.21 2.53 0.36
N GLY A 93 9.23 1.95 1.55
CA GLY A 93 8.04 1.45 2.23
C GLY A 93 7.35 0.28 1.55
N ALA A 94 6.03 0.24 1.70
CA ALA A 94 5.13 -0.73 1.11
C ALA A 94 4.28 -0.06 0.02
N ILE A 95 4.16 -0.72 -1.13
CA ILE A 95 3.47 -0.27 -2.33
C ILE A 95 2.41 -1.30 -2.70
N LEU A 96 1.19 -0.83 -2.99
CA LEU A 96 0.08 -1.65 -3.42
C LEU A 96 -0.52 -1.08 -4.71
N GLU A 97 -0.77 -1.96 -5.68
CA GLU A 97 -1.58 -1.64 -6.84
C GLU A 97 -3.04 -1.99 -6.58
N VAL A 98 -3.93 -1.00 -6.71
CA VAL A 98 -5.37 -1.14 -6.55
C VAL A 98 -6.04 -0.93 -7.90
N THR A 99 -6.32 -2.02 -8.62
CA THR A 99 -7.00 -1.99 -9.92
C THR A 99 -8.48 -1.66 -9.79
N ARG A 100 -9.11 -2.08 -8.69
CA ARG A 100 -10.53 -1.78 -8.41
C ARG A 100 -10.78 -1.69 -6.91
N VAL A 101 -11.57 -0.71 -6.51
CA VAL A 101 -12.08 -0.58 -5.14
C VAL A 101 -13.50 -1.13 -5.03
N THR A 102 -13.86 -1.61 -3.84
CA THR A 102 -15.27 -1.86 -3.51
C THR A 102 -16.09 -0.56 -3.55
N THR A 103 -17.38 -0.68 -3.88
CA THR A 103 -18.31 0.46 -4.03
C THR A 103 -19.52 0.35 -3.12
N GLY A 104 -20.14 1.49 -2.79
CA GLY A 104 -21.34 1.58 -1.97
C GLY A 104 -21.10 1.78 -0.48
N ALA A 105 -22.18 2.02 0.25
CA ALA A 105 -22.12 2.39 1.67
C ALA A 105 -21.53 1.29 2.55
N SER A 106 -20.78 1.69 3.58
CA SER A 106 -20.19 0.78 4.59
C SER A 106 -19.28 -0.30 4.01
N ARG A 107 -18.62 0.01 2.88
CA ARG A 107 -17.59 -0.82 2.27
C ARG A 107 -16.29 -0.05 2.12
N TYR A 108 -15.18 -0.76 2.24
CA TYR A 108 -13.85 -0.19 2.29
C TYR A 108 -12.86 -1.04 1.50
N THR A 109 -12.02 -0.39 0.70
CA THR A 109 -10.77 -0.99 0.21
C THR A 109 -9.65 -0.39 1.02
N ILE A 110 -8.81 -1.20 1.65
CA ILE A 110 -7.87 -0.77 2.69
C ILE A 110 -6.47 -1.25 2.35
N PHE A 111 -5.48 -0.42 2.66
CA PHE A 111 -4.06 -0.74 2.71
C PHE A 111 -3.46 -0.10 3.96
N GLY A 112 -2.72 -0.86 4.76
CA GLY A 112 -2.18 -0.38 6.02
C GLY A 112 -0.83 -0.99 6.37
N ILE A 113 -0.09 -0.24 7.17
CA ILE A 113 1.09 -0.72 7.89
C ILE A 113 0.95 -0.38 9.38
N GLY A 114 1.39 -1.27 10.26
CA GLY A 114 1.42 -0.98 11.69
C GLY A 114 2.01 -2.11 12.52
N SER A 115 2.23 -1.84 13.81
CA SER A 115 2.66 -2.86 14.78
C SER A 115 1.61 -3.95 14.95
N ALA A 116 2.05 -5.16 15.32
CA ALA A 116 1.13 -6.23 15.68
C ALA A 116 0.18 -5.82 16.82
N GLU A 117 -0.98 -6.48 16.88
CA GLU A 117 -2.00 -6.35 17.92
C GLU A 117 -1.44 -6.34 19.36
N PRO A 118 -2.12 -5.71 20.33
CA PRO A 118 -3.51 -5.19 20.25
C PRO A 118 -3.63 -3.71 19.89
N GLN A 119 -2.52 -2.99 19.70
CA GLN A 119 -2.52 -1.59 19.30
C GLN A 119 -1.77 -1.49 17.98
N PHE A 120 -2.51 -1.51 16.87
CA PHE A 120 -1.96 -1.14 15.58
C PHE A 120 -1.65 0.36 15.61
N ILE A 121 -0.49 0.76 16.14
CA ILE A 121 0.03 2.10 15.89
C ILE A 121 0.58 2.05 14.48
N GLY A 122 -0.10 2.75 13.58
CA GLY A 122 0.10 2.60 12.15
C GLY A 122 -0.67 3.62 11.34
N ALA A 123 -0.58 3.47 10.03
CA ALA A 123 -1.32 4.27 9.08
C ALA A 123 -2.08 3.38 8.11
N GLU A 124 -3.28 3.83 7.75
CA GLU A 124 -4.13 3.18 6.76
C GLU A 124 -4.55 4.18 5.70
N ILE A 125 -4.37 3.77 4.44
CA ILE A 125 -5.04 4.35 3.28
C ILE A 125 -6.29 3.52 3.02
N LEU A 126 -7.44 4.16 2.90
CA LEU A 126 -8.67 3.47 2.53
C LEU A 126 -9.56 4.31 1.64
N VAL A 127 -10.35 3.65 0.80
CA VAL A 127 -11.46 4.29 0.10
C VAL A 127 -12.75 4.09 0.87
N ALA A 128 -13.37 5.19 1.29
CA ALA A 128 -14.66 5.25 1.99
C ALA A 128 -15.50 6.37 1.39
N SER A 129 -16.77 6.09 1.07
CA SER A 129 -17.71 7.11 0.59
C SER A 129 -17.12 7.99 -0.53
N GLU A 130 -16.50 7.35 -1.53
CA GLU A 130 -15.89 8.00 -2.71
C GLU A 130 -14.67 8.89 -2.40
N SER A 131 -14.10 8.80 -1.20
CA SER A 131 -12.90 9.52 -0.80
C SER A 131 -11.75 8.58 -0.52
N LEU A 132 -10.53 8.96 -0.93
CA LEU A 132 -9.28 8.37 -0.46
C LEU A 132 -8.93 9.04 0.87
N VAL A 133 -8.83 8.23 1.92
CA VAL A 133 -8.68 8.66 3.30
C VAL A 133 -7.38 8.12 3.86
N LEU A 134 -6.62 8.99 4.54
CA LEU A 134 -5.57 8.58 5.46
C LEU A 134 -6.12 8.64 6.88
N ARG A 135 -5.91 7.58 7.65
CA ARG A 135 -6.22 7.57 9.09
C ARG A 135 -5.13 6.91 9.91
N VAL A 136 -5.16 7.17 11.21
CA VAL A 136 -4.37 6.41 12.18
C VAL A 136 -5.01 5.02 12.34
N SER A 137 -4.21 3.97 12.15
CA SER A 137 -4.65 2.59 12.39
C SER A 137 -5.11 2.42 13.85
N GLY A 138 -6.15 1.61 14.07
CA GLY A 138 -6.68 1.32 15.41
C GLY A 138 -7.39 2.47 16.14
N GLY A 139 -7.11 3.74 15.79
CA GLY A 139 -7.73 4.93 16.39
C GLY A 139 -8.92 5.48 15.61
N GLY A 140 -8.97 5.23 14.29
CA GLY A 140 -10.06 5.71 13.43
C GLY A 140 -10.02 7.20 13.10
N ASP A 141 -9.11 7.97 13.71
CA ASP A 141 -8.92 9.39 13.46
C ASP A 141 -8.49 9.64 12.02
N VAL A 142 -9.35 10.33 11.29
CA VAL A 142 -9.06 10.77 9.92
C VAL A 142 -8.03 11.89 9.97
N VAL A 143 -6.91 11.67 9.28
CA VAL A 143 -5.84 12.65 9.14
C VAL A 143 -6.10 13.55 7.93
N THR A 144 -6.46 12.94 6.81
CA THR A 144 -6.82 13.66 5.59
C THR A 144 -7.79 12.84 4.75
N ALA A 145 -8.54 13.53 3.89
CA ALA A 145 -9.42 12.91 2.92
C ALA A 145 -9.51 13.78 1.67
N GLN A 146 -9.58 13.14 0.51
CA GLN A 146 -9.82 13.81 -0.76
C GLN A 146 -10.65 12.92 -1.69
N PRO A 147 -11.33 13.49 -2.71
CA PRO A 147 -12.09 12.70 -3.68
C PRO A 147 -11.20 11.62 -4.34
N TYR A 148 -11.68 10.38 -4.36
CA TYR A 148 -10.98 9.28 -5.00
C TYR A 148 -11.17 9.32 -6.51
N ILE A 149 -10.05 9.26 -7.26
CA ILE A 149 -10.05 9.22 -8.72
C ILE A 149 -9.29 7.96 -9.13
N ALA A 150 -10.00 6.91 -9.55
CA ALA A 150 -9.45 5.57 -9.76
C ALA A 150 -8.18 5.57 -10.60
N ASP A 151 -8.21 6.18 -11.79
CA ASP A 151 -7.05 6.21 -12.68
C ASP A 151 -5.87 6.96 -12.03
N ALA A 152 -6.10 8.12 -11.42
CA ALA A 152 -5.03 8.94 -10.86
C ALA A 152 -4.45 8.38 -9.54
N MET A 153 -5.15 7.44 -8.91
CA MET A 153 -4.86 6.92 -7.57
C MET A 153 -4.83 5.39 -7.56
N ARG A 154 -4.33 4.78 -8.65
CA ARG A 154 -4.20 3.32 -8.80
C ARG A 154 -3.15 2.72 -7.86
N TRP A 155 -2.06 3.44 -7.62
CA TRP A 155 -0.95 2.98 -6.79
C TRP A 155 -0.94 3.68 -5.45
N TRP A 156 -0.88 2.94 -4.35
CA TRP A 156 -0.83 3.46 -2.98
C TRP A 156 0.49 3.09 -2.33
N ARG A 157 1.05 4.01 -1.54
CA ARG A 157 2.32 3.78 -0.83
C ARG A 157 2.25 4.27 0.61
N LEU A 158 2.76 3.45 1.52
CA LEU A 158 2.98 3.76 2.92
C LEU A 158 4.45 3.56 3.24
N ARG A 159 5.15 4.60 3.68
CA ARG A 159 6.59 4.55 3.97
C ARG A 159 6.96 5.35 5.20
N PHE A 160 8.08 4.98 5.82
CA PHE A 160 8.63 5.76 6.92
C PHE A 160 9.30 7.03 6.43
N ASP A 161 8.99 8.13 7.10
CA ASP A 161 9.68 9.39 7.05
C ASP A 161 10.40 9.57 8.38
N ARG A 162 11.65 9.12 8.43
CA ARG A 162 12.42 9.09 9.68
C ARG A 162 12.82 10.50 10.15
N ASP A 163 13.00 11.43 9.22
CA ASP A 163 13.30 12.83 9.53
C ASP A 163 12.09 13.50 10.21
N ALA A 164 10.88 13.23 9.71
CA ALA A 164 9.64 13.73 10.30
C ALA A 164 9.12 12.88 11.47
N SER A 165 9.74 11.73 11.76
CA SER A 165 9.19 10.72 12.68
C SER A 165 7.71 10.43 12.36
N ALA A 166 7.45 10.07 11.11
CA ALA A 166 6.09 9.91 10.59
C ALA A 166 5.97 8.75 9.60
N ILE A 167 4.74 8.24 9.44
CA ILE A 167 4.36 7.40 8.30
C ILE A 167 3.74 8.31 7.25
N ARG A 168 4.32 8.28 6.05
CA ARG A 168 3.88 9.05 4.90
C ARG A 168 3.01 8.19 4.00
N ALA A 169 1.84 8.72 3.64
CA ALA A 169 0.92 8.11 2.70
C ALA A 169 0.95 8.86 1.38
N GLU A 170 1.09 8.12 0.29
CA GLU A 170 1.20 8.66 -1.06
C GLU A 170 0.37 7.84 -2.05
N TYR A 171 0.06 8.45 -3.19
CA TYR A 171 -0.61 7.79 -4.30
C TYR A 171 -0.02 8.21 -5.65
N ALA A 172 -0.20 7.37 -6.67
CA ALA A 172 0.25 7.64 -8.03
C ALA A 172 -0.67 7.00 -9.08
N HIS A 173 -0.65 7.55 -10.29
CA HIS A 173 -1.30 6.96 -11.47
C HIS A 173 -0.50 5.76 -12.00
N ASP A 174 0.83 5.90 -11.99
CA ASP A 174 1.79 5.04 -12.69
C ASP A 174 2.76 4.34 -11.74
N GLY A 175 2.60 4.53 -10.43
CA GLY A 175 3.51 4.07 -9.38
C GLY A 175 4.91 4.68 -9.43
N ARG A 176 5.07 5.81 -10.13
CA ARG A 176 6.31 6.54 -10.37
C ARG A 176 6.24 7.96 -9.83
N ALA A 177 5.23 8.72 -10.27
CA ALA A 177 5.03 10.11 -9.91
C ALA A 177 4.13 10.22 -8.67
N TRP A 178 4.73 10.02 -7.50
CA TRP A 178 4.03 10.01 -6.22
C TRP A 178 3.55 11.40 -5.79
N LYS A 179 2.30 11.48 -5.35
CA LYS A 179 1.69 12.63 -4.69
C LYS A 179 1.43 12.30 -3.24
N GLU A 180 1.70 13.24 -2.35
CA GLU A 180 1.39 13.11 -0.94
C GLU A 180 -0.12 13.13 -0.71
N LEU A 181 -0.61 12.16 0.07
CA LEU A 181 -1.94 12.20 0.68
C LEU A 181 -1.85 12.90 2.05
N GLY A 182 -0.91 12.47 2.89
CA GLY A 182 -0.63 13.09 4.18
C GLY A 182 0.37 12.31 5.04
N LEU A 183 0.47 12.70 6.31
CA LEU A 183 1.45 12.19 7.29
C LEU A 183 0.77 11.81 8.61
N VAL A 184 1.10 10.64 9.14
CA VAL A 184 0.78 10.23 10.51
C VAL A 184 2.04 10.37 11.34
N THR A 185 2.10 11.38 12.22
CA THR A 185 3.26 11.60 13.10
C THR A 185 3.18 10.72 14.35
N GLY A 186 4.32 10.24 14.84
CA GLY A 186 4.37 9.41 16.03
C GLY A 186 5.68 8.68 16.22
N THR A 187 5.76 7.85 17.26
CA THR A 187 6.90 6.94 17.40
C THR A 187 6.80 5.86 16.33
N LEU A 188 7.82 5.78 15.46
CA LEU A 188 7.86 4.77 14.42
C LEU A 188 8.27 3.42 15.00
N PRO A 189 7.54 2.33 14.70
CA PRO A 189 7.99 1.00 15.03
C PRO A 189 9.18 0.59 14.15
N ASP A 190 10.07 -0.25 14.69
CA ASP A 190 11.20 -0.79 13.92
C ASP A 190 10.74 -1.74 12.82
N THR A 191 9.72 -2.55 13.12
CA THR A 191 9.11 -3.52 12.22
C THR A 191 7.60 -3.36 12.17
N VAL A 192 6.98 -3.60 11.01
CA VAL A 192 5.52 -3.50 10.81
C VAL A 192 4.95 -4.73 10.13
N HIS A 193 3.69 -5.02 10.39
CA HIS A 193 2.88 -5.84 9.51
C HIS A 193 2.30 -4.99 8.39
N VAL A 194 2.21 -5.59 7.21
CA VAL A 194 1.56 -5.02 6.03
C VAL A 194 0.24 -5.74 5.82
N ALA A 195 -0.84 -4.99 5.65
CA ALA A 195 -2.17 -5.56 5.43
C ALA A 195 -2.91 -4.82 4.32
N PHE A 196 -3.70 -5.53 3.52
CA PHE A 196 -4.60 -4.91 2.57
C PHE A 196 -5.79 -5.83 2.28
N GLY A 197 -6.88 -5.26 1.78
CA GLY A 197 -8.05 -6.06 1.42
C GLY A 197 -9.32 -5.23 1.24
N ALA A 198 -10.44 -5.94 1.22
CA ALA A 198 -11.77 -5.38 1.18
C ALA A 198 -12.53 -5.72 2.46
N VAL A 199 -13.34 -4.78 2.94
CA VAL A 199 -14.17 -4.95 4.15
C VAL A 199 -15.57 -4.36 3.90
N ALA A 200 -16.59 -5.04 4.38
CA ALA A 200 -17.95 -4.55 4.53
C ALA A 200 -18.40 -4.70 5.98
N VAL A 201 -19.13 -3.72 6.51
CA VAL A 201 -19.68 -3.76 7.88
C VAL A 201 -21.18 -4.06 7.88
N ALA A 202 -21.90 -3.64 6.85
CA ALA A 202 -23.35 -3.82 6.70
C ALA A 202 -23.76 -3.83 5.22
N ALA A 203 -23.07 -4.64 4.40
CA ALA A 203 -23.33 -4.69 2.97
C ALA A 203 -24.64 -5.44 2.66
N THR A 204 -25.48 -4.84 1.82
CA THR A 204 -26.72 -5.46 1.30
C THR A 204 -26.60 -5.95 -0.14
N THR A 205 -25.45 -5.71 -0.77
CA THR A 205 -25.12 -6.16 -2.13
C THR A 205 -23.68 -6.69 -2.18
N PRO A 206 -23.35 -7.61 -3.09
CA PRO A 206 -21.97 -8.03 -3.28
C PRO A 206 -21.11 -6.88 -3.83
N SER A 207 -19.81 -6.93 -3.56
CA SER A 207 -18.82 -6.03 -4.17
C SER A 207 -17.45 -6.69 -4.17
N SER A 208 -16.49 -6.14 -4.91
CA SER A 208 -15.11 -6.62 -4.88
C SER A 208 -14.10 -5.50 -4.99
N ALA A 209 -12.95 -5.74 -4.35
CA ALA A 209 -11.71 -5.04 -4.66
C ALA A 209 -10.80 -5.96 -5.49
N VAL A 210 -9.96 -5.35 -6.33
CA VAL A 210 -8.98 -6.05 -7.16
C VAL A 210 -7.63 -5.40 -6.99
N PHE A 211 -6.61 -6.21 -6.74
CA PHE A 211 -5.24 -5.79 -6.49
C PHE A 211 -4.31 -6.43 -7.51
N GLY A 212 -3.48 -5.62 -8.18
CA GLY A 212 -2.57 -6.11 -9.23
C GLY A 212 -1.25 -6.62 -8.69
N SER A 213 -0.71 -5.96 -7.66
CA SER A 213 0.57 -6.33 -7.07
C SER A 213 0.75 -5.72 -5.68
N ILE A 214 1.58 -6.37 -4.85
CA ILE A 214 2.12 -5.78 -3.63
C ILE A 214 3.64 -5.90 -3.61
N ARG A 215 4.29 -4.87 -3.07
CA ARG A 215 5.71 -4.88 -2.77
C ARG A 215 5.97 -4.23 -1.43
N PHE A 216 6.93 -4.72 -0.66
CA PHE A 216 7.53 -3.94 0.40
C PHE A 216 9.04 -4.16 0.46
N CYS A 217 9.76 -3.05 0.47
CA CYS A 217 11.21 -3.01 0.36
C CYS A 217 11.83 -3.02 1.76
N THR A 218 12.67 -4.01 2.07
CA THR A 218 13.49 -4.04 3.28
C THR A 218 14.76 -3.22 3.08
N PRO A 219 15.41 -2.71 4.15
CA PRO A 219 16.74 -2.11 4.05
C PRO A 219 17.76 -3.07 3.43
N ASP A 220 18.81 -2.54 2.79
CA ASP A 220 20.01 -3.30 2.46
C ASP A 220 20.72 -3.71 3.77
N GLU A 221 21.03 -5.01 3.92
CA GLU A 221 21.88 -5.52 5.02
C GLU A 221 23.34 -5.09 4.87
#